data_AF-A0AA95HZ02-F1
#
_entry.id   AF-A0AA95HZ02-F1
#
_cell.length_a   1.000
_cell.length_b   1.000
_cell.length_c   1.000
_cell.angle_alpha   90.00
_cell.angle_beta   90.00
_cell.angle_gamma   90.00
#
_symmetry.space_group_name_H-M   'P 1'
#
loop_
_entity.id
_entity.type
_entity.pdbx_description
1 polymer ?
#
loop_
_entity_poly.entity_id
_entity_poly.type
_entity_poly.pdbx_seq_one_letter_code
_entity_poly.pdbx_strand_id
1 'polypeptide(L)'
;MKEGMISSEHIVMIITAICVGTLARVLAIKEDFRQYPSYPNGYMIHLVTGFVAAALGAVAIPALMTKNFVAVTFLTLAIQQFRDVRKSERESLKDVENTEYAYRGDAYIDGIAKTFEARNYFSLIVSFLTALTIQIVDSESKLVNIISGTIVGAIGFYILKRFSKGKTIGDVAEVEEGKIEVKGSELFVDGIYVTNQLGTENAAKMFENEGMAVVIYPHEEHFRIALDNYGQRQAALFEATRALGVKRYHFTRKEYEKGRIVVTLVPIIKDKDKLIEAVKKTPLLESTKKSHTVMKTNLVGKE
;
A
#
# COMPACT_ATOMS: atom_id res chain seq x y z
N MET A 1 18.09 8.02 48.45
CA MET A 1 17.46 7.18 47.40
C MET A 1 16.25 7.88 46.77
N LYS A 2 16.45 9.03 46.10
CA LYS A 2 15.43 9.72 45.28
C LYS A 2 15.95 10.03 43.87
N GLU A 3 16.99 9.33 43.44
CA GLU A 3 17.47 9.37 42.06
C GLU A 3 16.84 8.17 41.34
N GLY A 4 15.77 8.41 40.57
CA GLY A 4 15.14 7.35 39.78
C GLY A 4 13.63 7.45 39.56
N MET A 5 12.92 8.35 40.24
CA MET A 5 11.50 8.58 39.93
C MET A 5 11.38 9.54 38.75
N ILE A 6 10.88 9.04 37.62
CA ILE A 6 10.47 9.86 36.48
C ILE A 6 9.45 10.90 36.99
N SER A 7 9.64 12.18 36.66
CA SER A 7 8.70 13.23 37.08
C SER A 7 7.29 12.93 36.56
N SER A 8 6.25 13.32 37.30
CA SER A 8 4.87 13.11 36.87
C SER A 8 4.59 13.69 35.48
N GLU A 9 5.28 14.77 35.11
CA GLU A 9 5.20 15.42 33.80
C GLU A 9 5.81 14.57 32.69
N HIS A 10 6.98 13.98 32.91
CA HIS A 10 7.58 13.06 31.94
C HIS A 10 6.75 11.78 31.76
N ILE A 11 6.12 11.27 32.82
CA ILE A 11 5.21 10.12 32.71
C ILE A 11 4.00 10.48 31.84
N VAL A 12 3.37 11.65 32.08
CA VAL A 12 2.22 12.11 31.28
C VAL A 12 2.62 12.31 29.82
N MET A 13 3.78 12.89 29.55
CA MET A 13 4.31 13.05 28.20
C MET A 13 4.50 11.71 27.50
N ILE A 14 5.21 10.77 28.13
CA ILE A 14 5.53 9.47 27.55
C ILE A 14 4.24 8.69 27.24
N ILE A 15 3.32 8.61 28.20
CA ILE A 15 2.06 7.88 28.03
C ILE A 15 1.22 8.51 26.90
N THR A 16 1.10 9.84 26.88
CA THR A 16 0.34 10.54 25.84
C THR A 16 0.93 10.28 24.46
N ALA A 17 2.24 10.41 24.31
CA ALA A 17 2.95 10.15 23.06
C ALA A 17 2.79 8.70 22.58
N ILE A 18 2.90 7.72 23.49
CA ILE A 18 2.67 6.30 23.18
C ILE A 18 1.23 6.08 22.70
N CYS A 19 0.24 6.62 23.40
CA CYS A 19 -1.16 6.48 23.03
C CYS A 19 -1.45 7.07 21.65
N VAL A 20 -0.98 8.30 21.38
CA VAL A 20 -1.22 8.98 20.09
C VAL A 20 -0.49 8.28 18.95
N GLY A 21 0.77 7.86 19.13
CA GLY A 21 1.51 7.08 18.13
C GLY A 21 0.89 5.71 17.84
N THR A 22 0.50 4.99 18.89
CA THR A 22 -0.18 3.69 18.74
C THR A 22 -1.53 3.85 18.05
N LEU A 23 -2.27 4.92 18.36
CA LEU A 23 -3.53 5.23 17.66
C LEU A 23 -3.28 5.53 16.18
N ALA A 24 -2.21 6.25 15.84
CA ALA A 24 -1.81 6.45 14.44
C ALA A 24 -1.58 5.12 13.71
N ARG A 25 -0.98 4.11 14.38
CA ARG A 25 -0.87 2.75 13.82
C ARG A 25 -2.23 2.11 13.58
N VAL A 26 -3.14 2.15 14.56
CA VAL A 26 -4.50 1.59 14.44
C VAL A 26 -5.24 2.21 13.25
N LEU A 27 -5.14 3.54 13.10
CA LEU A 27 -5.78 4.26 12.00
C LEU A 27 -5.12 3.96 10.65
N ALA A 28 -3.81 3.72 10.60
CA ALA A 28 -3.08 3.40 9.37
C ALA A 28 -3.26 1.96 8.89
N ILE A 29 -3.56 1.01 9.78
CA ILE A 29 -3.76 -0.40 9.40
C ILE A 29 -5.05 -0.58 8.57
N LYS A 30 -6.01 0.34 8.66
CA LYS A 30 -7.35 0.18 8.07
C LYS A 30 -7.41 0.17 6.53
N GLU A 31 -6.31 0.48 5.84
CA GLU A 31 -6.35 0.83 4.41
C GLU A 31 -5.99 -0.28 3.42
N ASP A 32 -5.48 -1.46 3.82
CA ASP A 32 -5.18 -2.49 2.80
C ASP A 32 -5.22 -3.95 3.30
N PHE A 33 -6.32 -4.34 3.94
CA PHE A 33 -6.58 -5.74 4.29
C PHE A 33 -6.93 -6.62 3.07
N ARG A 34 -7.10 -5.99 1.90
CA ARG A 34 -7.49 -6.66 0.66
C ARG A 34 -6.34 -7.51 0.10
N GLN A 35 -5.10 -7.15 0.38
CA GLN A 35 -3.91 -7.80 -0.17
C GLN A 35 -3.29 -8.89 0.74
N TYR A 36 -3.77 -9.06 1.98
CA TYR A 36 -3.12 -9.91 2.99
C TYR A 36 -4.06 -10.96 3.60
N PRO A 37 -3.69 -12.25 3.60
CA PRO A 37 -4.58 -13.34 4.03
C PRO A 37 -4.61 -13.63 5.55
N SER A 38 -3.94 -12.86 6.42
CA SER A 38 -3.84 -13.23 7.84
C SER A 38 -4.84 -12.52 8.76
N TYR A 39 -5.87 -13.25 9.18
CA TYR A 39 -6.70 -12.94 10.35
C TYR A 39 -6.42 -13.98 11.44
N PRO A 40 -6.36 -13.64 12.75
CA PRO A 40 -6.19 -12.34 13.43
C PRO A 40 -4.74 -12.03 13.84
N ASN A 41 -3.82 -12.99 13.70
CA ASN A 41 -2.45 -12.89 14.24
C ASN A 41 -1.60 -11.80 13.56
N GLY A 42 -1.76 -11.58 12.25
CA GLY A 42 -1.05 -10.51 11.53
C GLY A 42 -1.40 -9.11 12.05
N TYR A 43 -2.69 -8.89 12.37
CA TYR A 43 -3.13 -7.63 12.99
C TYR A 43 -2.47 -7.39 14.34
N MET A 44 -2.37 -8.43 15.18
CA MET A 44 -1.69 -8.35 16.47
C MET A 44 -0.21 -7.99 16.32
N ILE A 45 0.52 -8.68 15.40
CA ILE A 45 1.93 -8.39 15.13
C ILE A 45 2.13 -6.93 14.72
N HIS A 46 1.26 -6.41 13.86
CA HIS A 46 1.31 -5.03 13.40
C HIS A 46 0.97 -4.00 14.48
N LEU A 47 0.07 -4.32 15.41
CA LEU A 47 -0.21 -3.45 16.55
C LEU A 47 0.95 -3.42 17.54
N VAL A 48 1.52 -4.58 17.87
CA VAL A 48 2.65 -4.68 18.80
C VAL A 48 3.88 -3.96 18.24
N THR A 49 4.22 -4.19 16.97
CA THR A 49 5.35 -3.49 16.32
C THR A 49 5.13 -1.99 16.24
N GLY A 50 3.88 -1.53 15.98
CA GLY A 50 3.54 -0.11 16.03
C GLY A 50 3.59 0.48 17.43
N PHE A 51 3.18 -0.26 18.47
CA PHE A 51 3.30 0.15 19.86
C PHE A 51 4.78 0.32 20.26
N VAL A 52 5.64 -0.63 19.88
CA VAL A 52 7.09 -0.53 20.10
C VAL A 52 7.67 0.71 19.41
N ALA A 53 7.27 0.96 18.15
CA ALA A 53 7.66 2.17 17.42
C ALA A 53 7.22 3.46 18.13
N ALA A 54 5.98 3.50 18.66
CA ALA A 54 5.49 4.64 19.43
C ALA A 54 6.27 4.84 20.74
N ALA A 55 6.57 3.76 21.46
CA ALA A 55 7.37 3.80 22.69
C ALA A 55 8.75 4.42 22.45
N LEU A 56 9.42 4.02 21.37
CA LEU A 56 10.71 4.57 20.97
C LEU A 56 10.63 6.07 20.64
N GLY A 57 9.59 6.50 19.92
CA GLY A 57 9.35 7.92 19.63
C GLY A 57 9.11 8.74 20.91
N ALA A 58 8.36 8.19 21.87
CA ALA A 58 7.98 8.87 23.11
C ALA A 58 9.18 9.10 24.04
N VAL A 59 10.07 8.12 24.15
CA VAL A 59 11.24 8.20 25.05
C VAL A 59 12.43 8.96 24.46
N ALA A 60 12.41 9.24 23.16
CA ALA A 60 13.50 9.92 22.48
C ALA A 60 13.77 11.33 23.07
N ILE A 61 12.72 12.10 23.38
CA ILE A 61 12.86 13.45 23.93
C ILE A 61 13.47 13.43 25.35
N PRO A 62 12.92 12.69 26.33
CA PRO A 62 13.56 12.54 27.64
C PRO A 62 15.01 12.06 27.58
N ALA A 63 15.33 11.14 26.67
CA ALA A 63 16.69 10.63 26.53
C ALA A 63 17.69 11.69 26.01
N LEU A 64 17.26 12.53 25.06
CA LEU A 64 18.07 13.65 24.58
C LEU A 64 18.30 14.70 25.67
N MET A 65 17.26 15.01 26.47
CA MET A 65 17.38 15.96 27.59
C MET A 65 18.33 15.48 28.69
N THR A 66 18.33 14.18 28.97
CA THR A 66 19.24 13.54 29.94
C THR A 66 20.63 13.26 29.37
N LYS A 67 20.91 13.71 28.13
CA LYS A 67 22.18 13.47 27.40
C LYS A 67 22.54 11.98 27.33
N ASN A 68 21.54 11.11 27.38
CA ASN A 68 21.73 9.68 27.28
C ASN A 68 21.79 9.27 25.81
N PHE A 69 22.97 9.41 25.22
CA PHE A 69 23.21 9.06 23.82
C PHE A 69 23.06 7.56 23.52
N VAL A 70 22.95 6.68 24.54
CA VAL A 70 22.58 5.27 24.36
C VAL A 70 21.21 5.13 23.67
N ALA A 71 20.33 6.12 23.79
CA ALA A 71 19.05 6.15 23.07
C ALA A 71 19.18 6.16 21.54
N VAL A 72 20.29 6.69 21.00
CA VAL A 72 20.56 6.64 19.56
C VAL A 72 20.76 5.19 19.08
N THR A 73 21.36 4.34 19.93
CA THR A 73 21.50 2.90 19.65
C THR A 73 20.14 2.21 19.61
N PHE A 74 19.23 2.54 20.54
CA PHE A 74 17.85 1.99 20.52
C PHE A 74 17.05 2.44 19.29
N LEU A 75 17.25 3.68 18.83
CA LEU A 75 16.65 4.14 17.57
C LEU A 75 17.21 3.36 16.36
N THR A 76 18.50 3.04 16.37
CA THR A 76 19.13 2.23 15.32
C THR A 76 18.56 0.80 15.30
N LEU A 77 18.41 0.17 16.48
CA LEU A 77 17.76 -1.14 16.61
C LEU A 77 16.31 -1.12 16.12
N ALA A 78 15.58 -0.03 16.38
CA ALA A 78 14.22 0.14 15.88
C ALA A 78 14.15 0.17 14.35
N ILE A 79 15.06 0.91 13.71
CA ILE A 79 15.14 0.99 12.25
C ILE A 79 15.43 -0.40 11.66
N GLN A 80 16.31 -1.18 12.31
CA GLN A 80 16.56 -2.57 11.91
C GLN A 80 15.27 -3.41 12.01
N GLN A 81 14.55 -3.31 13.13
CA GLN A 81 13.28 -4.02 13.31
C GLN A 81 12.26 -3.66 12.21
N PHE A 82 12.19 -2.40 11.77
CA PHE A 82 11.27 -2.02 10.70
C PHE A 82 11.67 -2.64 9.37
N ARG A 83 12.96 -2.64 9.04
CA ARG A 83 13.48 -3.31 7.84
C ARG A 83 13.25 -4.82 7.87
N ASP A 84 13.37 -5.44 9.03
CA ASP A 84 13.10 -6.87 9.21
C ASP A 84 11.62 -7.18 9.04
N VAL A 85 10.71 -6.30 9.49
CA VAL A 85 9.28 -6.40 9.17
C VAL A 85 9.09 -6.38 7.66
N ARG A 86 9.67 -5.42 6.92
CA ARG A 86 9.57 -5.41 5.45
C ARG A 86 10.08 -6.71 4.82
N LYS A 87 11.23 -7.22 5.28
CA LYS A 87 11.81 -8.46 4.76
C LYS A 87 10.86 -9.64 4.97
N SER A 88 10.37 -9.80 6.21
CA SER A 88 9.45 -10.88 6.58
C SER A 88 8.13 -10.80 5.81
N GLU A 89 7.56 -9.61 5.64
CA GLU A 89 6.34 -9.43 4.84
C GLU A 89 6.55 -9.80 3.37
N ARG A 90 7.68 -9.38 2.79
CA ARG A 90 8.04 -9.70 1.41
C ARG A 90 8.22 -11.20 1.20
N GLU A 91 8.88 -11.88 2.14
CA GLU A 91 9.09 -13.33 2.11
C GLU A 91 7.75 -14.07 2.25
N SER A 92 6.94 -13.70 3.23
CA SER A 92 5.62 -14.31 3.44
C SER A 92 4.71 -14.16 2.22
N LEU A 93 4.71 -12.99 1.57
CA LEU A 93 3.92 -12.79 0.35
C LEU A 93 4.43 -13.67 -0.79
N LYS A 94 5.75 -13.74 -1.00
CA LYS A 94 6.39 -14.59 -2.02
C LYS A 94 6.07 -16.07 -1.83
N ASP A 95 6.02 -16.54 -0.59
CA ASP A 95 5.76 -17.96 -0.30
C ASP A 95 4.33 -18.38 -0.69
N VAL A 96 3.37 -17.46 -0.64
CA VAL A 96 1.96 -17.73 -0.98
C VAL A 96 1.68 -17.58 -2.48
N GLU A 97 2.54 -16.87 -3.23
CA GLU A 97 2.34 -16.59 -4.67
C GLU A 97 2.08 -17.84 -5.53
N ASN A 98 2.70 -18.97 -5.20
CA ASN A 98 2.58 -20.21 -5.98
C ASN A 98 1.17 -20.84 -5.91
N THR A 99 0.32 -20.36 -4.99
CA THR A 99 -1.05 -20.86 -4.80
C THR A 99 -2.12 -19.89 -5.30
N GLU A 100 -1.71 -18.69 -5.75
CA GLU A 100 -2.63 -17.66 -6.23
C GLU A 100 -3.01 -17.88 -7.70
N TYR A 101 -4.19 -17.39 -8.10
CA TYR A 101 -4.68 -17.51 -9.48
C TYR A 101 -3.82 -16.75 -10.48
N ALA A 102 -3.32 -15.60 -10.09
CA ALA A 102 -2.33 -14.83 -10.81
C ALA A 102 -1.23 -14.43 -9.83
N TYR A 103 -0.01 -14.32 -10.33
CA TYR A 103 1.12 -13.83 -9.54
C TYR A 103 1.03 -12.30 -9.40
N ARG A 104 1.28 -11.75 -8.21
CA ARG A 104 1.42 -10.30 -7.92
C ARG A 104 2.63 -9.69 -8.63
N GLY A 105 3.73 -10.44 -8.66
CA GLY A 105 5.03 -9.99 -9.18
C GLY A 105 5.88 -9.25 -8.13
N ASP A 106 7.21 -9.38 -8.26
CA ASP A 106 8.18 -8.93 -7.24
C ASP A 106 8.09 -7.44 -6.89
N ALA A 107 7.87 -6.59 -7.89
CA ALA A 107 7.79 -5.15 -7.69
C ALA A 107 6.51 -4.74 -6.94
N TYR A 108 5.42 -5.49 -7.12
CA TYR A 108 4.18 -5.24 -6.39
C TYR A 108 4.34 -5.68 -4.93
N ILE A 109 4.88 -6.88 -4.70
CA ILE A 109 5.19 -7.38 -3.36
C ILE A 109 6.13 -6.44 -2.61
N ASP A 110 7.17 -5.92 -3.25
CA ASP A 110 8.09 -4.94 -2.62
C ASP A 110 7.37 -3.64 -2.22
N GLY A 111 6.43 -3.16 -3.04
CA GLY A 111 5.61 -1.99 -2.71
C GLY A 111 4.70 -2.22 -1.50
N ILE A 112 4.06 -3.39 -1.41
CA ILE A 112 3.25 -3.79 -0.26
C ILE A 112 4.13 -3.83 1.00
N ALA A 113 5.28 -4.50 0.93
CA ALA A 113 6.20 -4.63 2.06
C ALA A 113 6.78 -3.28 2.55
N LYS A 114 7.10 -2.37 1.63
CA LYS A 114 7.51 -0.99 1.96
C LYS A 114 6.40 -0.22 2.69
N THR A 115 5.14 -0.45 2.33
CA THR A 115 4.01 0.19 2.99
C THR A 115 3.92 -0.27 4.46
N PHE A 116 4.17 -1.55 4.74
CA PHE A 116 4.25 -2.05 6.12
C PHE A 116 5.40 -1.42 6.92
N GLU A 117 6.58 -1.24 6.29
CA GLU A 117 7.73 -0.50 6.84
C GLU A 117 7.34 0.95 7.18
N ALA A 118 6.80 1.67 6.19
CA ALA A 118 6.41 3.09 6.27
C ALA A 118 5.46 3.37 7.44
N ARG A 119 4.47 2.49 7.63
CA ARG A 119 3.48 2.63 8.72
C ARG A 119 4.10 2.48 10.12
N ASN A 120 5.26 1.83 10.27
CA ASN A 120 5.96 1.80 11.56
C ASN A 120 6.65 3.14 11.84
N TYR A 121 7.24 3.75 10.81
CA TYR A 121 7.78 5.12 10.92
C TYR A 121 6.70 6.13 11.28
N PHE A 122 5.45 5.94 10.82
CA PHE A 122 4.34 6.83 11.20
C PHE A 122 4.11 6.85 12.71
N SER A 123 4.02 5.66 13.32
CA SER A 123 3.84 5.52 14.77
C SER A 123 4.96 6.20 15.55
N LEU A 124 6.21 5.99 15.11
CA LEU A 124 7.40 6.59 15.72
C LEU A 124 7.39 8.11 15.60
N ILE A 125 7.21 8.66 14.39
CA ILE A 125 7.26 10.10 14.14
C ILE A 125 6.12 10.82 14.83
N VAL A 126 4.90 10.28 14.78
CA VAL A 126 3.73 10.88 15.45
C VAL A 126 3.92 10.91 16.96
N SER A 127 4.42 9.82 17.55
CA SER A 127 4.75 9.77 18.97
C SER A 127 5.83 10.79 19.34
N PHE A 128 6.91 10.86 18.54
CA PHE A 128 7.99 11.81 18.73
C PHE A 128 7.51 13.27 18.66
N LEU A 129 6.71 13.63 17.65
CA LEU A 129 6.15 14.98 17.50
C LEU A 129 5.22 15.33 18.68
N THR A 130 4.45 14.37 19.16
CA THR A 130 3.59 14.53 20.34
C THR A 130 4.42 14.84 21.59
N ALA A 131 5.45 14.03 21.86
CA ALA A 131 6.37 14.23 22.99
C ALA A 131 7.12 15.56 22.90
N LEU A 132 7.64 15.89 21.71
CA LEU A 132 8.35 17.14 21.45
C LEU A 132 7.45 18.36 21.69
N THR A 133 6.21 18.32 21.22
CA THR A 133 5.25 19.41 21.39
C THR A 133 4.93 19.64 22.87
N ILE A 134 4.66 18.56 23.61
CA ILE A 134 4.43 18.63 25.06
C ILE A 134 5.61 19.28 25.78
N GLN A 135 6.84 18.91 25.41
CA GLN A 135 8.06 19.46 26.00
C GLN A 135 8.31 20.93 25.62
N ILE A 136 7.91 21.38 24.44
CA ILE A 136 8.08 22.78 24.00
C ILE A 136 7.03 23.69 24.63
N VAL A 137 5.78 23.23 24.72
CA VAL A 137 4.67 24.04 25.26
C VAL A 137 4.83 24.25 26.76
N ASP A 138 5.26 23.21 27.49
CA ASP A 138 5.63 23.25 28.91
C ASP A 138 4.70 24.12 29.79
N SER A 139 3.39 23.99 29.59
CA SER A 139 2.40 24.77 30.33
C SER A 139 2.15 24.15 31.71
N GLU A 140 1.86 24.98 32.73
CA GLU A 140 1.49 24.52 34.08
C GLU A 140 0.25 23.61 34.06
N SER A 141 -0.64 23.79 33.08
CA SER A 141 -1.81 22.94 32.89
C SER A 141 -1.46 21.69 32.07
N LYS A 142 -1.47 20.52 32.73
CA LYS A 142 -1.29 19.22 32.08
C LYS A 142 -2.26 18.99 30.91
N LEU A 143 -3.48 19.53 31.01
CA LEU A 143 -4.51 19.38 29.99
C LEU A 143 -4.14 20.13 28.70
N VAL A 144 -3.56 21.32 28.82
CA VAL A 144 -3.08 22.11 27.67
C VAL A 144 -1.98 21.38 26.93
N ASN A 145 -1.03 20.78 27.65
CA ASN A 145 0.06 20.00 27.06
C ASN A 145 -0.45 18.76 26.31
N ILE A 146 -1.38 18.00 26.91
CA ILE A 146 -1.96 16.82 26.26
C ILE A 146 -2.72 17.21 24.98
N ILE A 147 -3.52 18.27 25.03
CA ILE A 147 -4.31 18.73 23.88
C ILE A 147 -3.38 19.22 22.76
N SER A 148 -2.40 20.07 23.08
CA SER A 148 -1.47 20.60 22.08
C SER A 148 -0.65 19.48 21.42
N GLY A 149 -0.12 18.55 22.21
CA GLY A 149 0.60 17.38 21.71
C GLY A 149 -0.27 16.51 20.81
N THR A 150 -1.51 16.23 21.21
CA THR A 150 -2.45 15.42 20.42
C THR A 150 -2.80 16.09 19.09
N ILE A 151 -3.03 17.41 19.08
CA ILE A 151 -3.33 18.17 17.86
C ILE A 151 -2.15 18.11 16.89
N VAL A 152 -0.93 18.37 17.37
CA VAL A 152 0.27 18.32 16.51
C VAL A 152 0.53 16.89 16.03
N GLY A 153 0.36 15.89 16.89
CA GLY A 153 0.45 14.47 16.50
C GLY A 153 -0.56 14.10 15.41
N ALA A 154 -1.81 14.56 15.53
CA ALA A 154 -2.85 14.33 14.52
C ALA A 154 -2.55 15.03 13.19
N ILE A 155 -2.04 16.27 13.22
CA ILE A 155 -1.59 16.99 12.02
C ILE A 155 -0.42 16.25 11.37
N GLY A 156 0.57 15.83 12.16
CA GLY A 156 1.71 15.05 11.69
C GLY A 156 1.28 13.74 11.04
N PHE A 157 0.35 13.02 11.66
CA PHE A 157 -0.25 11.81 11.09
C PHE A 157 -0.94 12.09 9.75
N TYR A 158 -1.77 13.13 9.68
CA TYR A 158 -2.47 13.51 8.46
C TYR A 158 -1.49 13.82 7.32
N ILE A 159 -0.43 14.58 7.59
CA ILE A 159 0.62 14.90 6.62
C ILE A 159 1.30 13.61 6.14
N LEU A 160 1.78 12.76 7.06
CA LEU A 160 2.46 11.50 6.71
C LEU A 160 1.56 10.58 5.87
N LYS A 161 0.30 10.43 6.28
CA LYS A 161 -0.71 9.66 5.56
C LYS A 161 -0.89 10.19 4.13
N ARG A 162 -0.99 11.51 3.98
CA ARG A 162 -1.18 12.16 2.68
C ARG A 162 0.04 11.94 1.76
N PHE A 163 1.26 12.05 2.29
CA PHE A 163 2.50 11.80 1.55
C PHE A 163 2.69 10.34 1.12
N SER A 164 2.17 9.37 1.88
CA SER A 164 2.29 7.95 1.54
C SER A 164 1.25 7.47 0.53
N LYS A 165 0.26 8.29 0.15
CA LYS A 165 -0.75 7.89 -0.85
C LYS A 165 -0.13 7.92 -2.24
N GLY A 166 0.20 6.74 -2.76
CA GLY A 166 0.64 6.56 -4.14
C GLY A 166 -0.46 6.84 -5.18
N LYS A 167 -0.05 7.03 -6.43
CA LYS A 167 -0.95 7.06 -7.59
C LYS A 167 -1.41 5.65 -7.95
N THR A 168 -2.59 5.57 -8.52
CA THR A 168 -3.21 4.35 -9.03
C THR A 168 -3.30 4.40 -10.57
N ILE A 169 -3.65 3.27 -11.21
CA ILE A 169 -3.89 3.24 -12.66
C ILE A 169 -4.96 4.26 -13.06
N GLY A 170 -6.04 4.40 -12.27
CA GLY A 170 -7.11 5.37 -12.53
C GLY A 170 -6.68 6.84 -12.47
N ASP A 171 -5.53 7.15 -11.87
CA ASP A 171 -4.99 8.52 -11.88
C ASP A 171 -4.26 8.85 -13.20
N VAL A 172 -3.81 7.84 -13.96
CA VAL A 172 -2.94 7.99 -15.14
C VAL A 172 -3.53 7.43 -16.43
N ALA A 173 -4.64 6.71 -16.34
CA ALA A 173 -5.32 6.09 -17.46
C ALA A 173 -6.83 5.99 -17.22
N GLU A 174 -7.58 6.02 -18.31
CA GLU A 174 -8.99 5.68 -18.31
C GLU A 174 -9.11 4.16 -18.44
N VAL A 175 -10.09 3.57 -17.76
CA VAL A 175 -10.31 2.10 -17.78
C VAL A 175 -11.76 1.88 -18.16
N GLU A 176 -11.95 1.28 -19.33
CA GLU A 176 -13.25 1.05 -19.93
C GLU A 176 -13.50 -0.45 -20.15
N GLU A 177 -14.77 -0.82 -20.29
CA GLU A 177 -15.14 -2.18 -20.69
C GLU A 177 -14.61 -2.49 -22.10
N GLY A 178 -13.93 -3.62 -22.24
CA GLY A 178 -13.48 -4.12 -23.54
C GLY A 178 -14.46 -5.11 -24.14
N LYS A 179 -14.77 -4.96 -25.43
CA LYS A 179 -15.62 -5.91 -26.17
C LYS A 179 -14.81 -7.13 -26.57
N ILE A 180 -15.18 -8.29 -26.04
CA ILE A 180 -14.58 -9.58 -26.39
C ILE A 180 -15.11 -10.06 -27.74
N GLU A 181 -14.22 -10.55 -28.58
CA GLU A 181 -14.52 -11.23 -29.83
C GLU A 181 -13.65 -12.48 -29.94
N VAL A 182 -14.27 -13.65 -30.13
CA VAL A 182 -13.55 -14.93 -30.30
C VAL A 182 -13.67 -15.38 -31.76
N LYS A 183 -12.53 -15.54 -32.43
CA LYS A 183 -12.45 -15.99 -33.83
C LYS A 183 -11.75 -17.34 -33.88
N GLY A 184 -12.52 -18.42 -33.87
CA GLY A 184 -11.98 -19.77 -33.75
C GLY A 184 -11.29 -19.98 -32.40
N SER A 185 -9.96 -20.11 -32.41
CA SER A 185 -9.13 -20.23 -31.20
C SER A 185 -8.52 -18.90 -30.73
N GLU A 186 -8.71 -17.82 -31.49
CA GLU A 186 -8.12 -16.51 -31.22
C GLU A 186 -9.07 -15.63 -30.41
N LEU A 187 -8.52 -14.98 -29.39
CA LEU A 187 -9.21 -14.02 -28.54
C LEU A 187 -8.78 -12.60 -28.90
N PHE A 188 -9.76 -11.76 -29.20
CA PHE A 188 -9.60 -10.33 -29.40
C PHE A 188 -10.39 -9.54 -28.36
N VAL A 189 -9.88 -8.38 -27.98
CA VAL A 189 -10.60 -7.39 -27.16
C VAL A 189 -10.45 -6.03 -27.82
N ASP A 190 -11.56 -5.38 -28.19
CA ASP A 190 -11.55 -4.12 -28.96
C ASP A 190 -10.65 -4.16 -30.21
N GLY A 191 -10.65 -5.32 -30.89
CA GLY A 191 -9.80 -5.58 -32.06
C GLY A 191 -8.32 -5.87 -31.73
N ILE A 192 -7.91 -5.81 -30.46
CA ILE A 192 -6.54 -6.12 -30.02
C ILE A 192 -6.40 -7.63 -29.87
N TYR A 193 -5.47 -8.25 -30.60
CA TYR A 193 -5.14 -9.68 -30.45
C TYR A 193 -4.56 -9.97 -29.06
N VAL A 194 -5.22 -10.82 -28.28
CA VAL A 194 -4.80 -11.19 -26.92
C VAL A 194 -4.01 -12.50 -26.92
N THR A 195 -4.60 -13.58 -27.40
CA THR A 195 -4.02 -14.93 -27.36
C THR A 195 -4.73 -15.87 -28.32
N ASN A 196 -4.04 -16.94 -28.74
CA ASN A 196 -4.59 -18.09 -29.46
C ASN A 196 -4.67 -19.35 -28.57
N GLN A 197 -4.40 -19.22 -27.27
CA GLN A 197 -4.32 -20.32 -26.32
C GLN A 197 -5.69 -20.89 -25.90
N LEU A 198 -6.81 -20.38 -26.44
CA LEU A 198 -8.12 -20.97 -26.17
C LEU A 198 -8.17 -22.40 -26.72
N GLY A 199 -7.72 -22.59 -27.97
CA GLY A 199 -7.44 -23.87 -28.63
C GLY A 199 -8.64 -24.79 -28.88
N THR A 200 -9.53 -24.93 -27.91
CA THR A 200 -10.72 -25.78 -27.93
C THR A 200 -11.98 -24.94 -28.03
N GLU A 201 -13.02 -25.49 -28.68
CA GLU A 201 -14.32 -24.82 -28.74
C GLU A 201 -14.92 -24.55 -27.35
N ASN A 202 -14.68 -25.42 -26.39
CA ASN A 202 -15.18 -25.24 -25.03
C ASN A 202 -14.56 -24.03 -24.34
N ALA A 203 -13.26 -23.79 -24.54
CA ALA A 203 -12.58 -22.60 -24.02
C ALA A 203 -13.05 -21.33 -24.74
N ALA A 204 -13.24 -21.40 -26.06
CA ALA A 204 -13.79 -20.33 -26.87
C ALA A 204 -15.19 -19.92 -26.39
N LYS A 205 -16.12 -20.88 -26.31
CA LYS A 205 -17.49 -20.68 -25.81
C LYS A 205 -17.51 -20.17 -24.37
N MET A 206 -16.56 -20.59 -23.53
CA MET A 206 -16.47 -20.10 -22.15
C MET A 206 -16.11 -18.61 -22.11
N PHE A 207 -15.13 -18.15 -22.89
CA PHE A 207 -14.82 -16.73 -22.98
C PHE A 207 -15.93 -15.91 -23.63
N GLU A 208 -16.56 -16.45 -24.67
CA GLU A 208 -17.63 -15.76 -25.38
C GLU A 208 -18.85 -15.51 -24.48
N ASN A 209 -19.21 -16.49 -23.64
CA ASN A 209 -20.40 -16.41 -22.78
C ASN A 209 -20.11 -15.84 -21.38
N GLU A 210 -18.89 -16.01 -20.87
CA GLU A 210 -18.57 -15.73 -19.47
C GLU A 210 -17.35 -14.82 -19.30
N GLY A 211 -16.63 -14.52 -20.37
CA GLY A 211 -15.45 -13.67 -20.32
C GLY A 211 -15.79 -12.22 -20.01
N MET A 212 -14.85 -11.56 -19.36
CA MET A 212 -14.89 -10.13 -19.09
C MET A 212 -13.55 -9.52 -19.47
N ALA A 213 -13.57 -8.30 -19.98
CA ALA A 213 -12.38 -7.58 -20.35
C ALA A 213 -12.50 -6.10 -20.03
N VAL A 214 -11.37 -5.50 -19.71
CA VAL A 214 -11.21 -4.05 -19.66
C VAL A 214 -10.01 -3.64 -20.49
N VAL A 215 -10.10 -2.44 -21.05
CA VAL A 215 -9.02 -1.81 -21.79
C VAL A 215 -8.59 -0.55 -21.04
N ILE A 216 -7.30 -0.46 -20.78
CA ILE A 216 -6.65 0.66 -20.10
C ILE A 216 -6.10 1.59 -21.19
N TYR A 217 -6.55 2.84 -21.17
CA TYR A 217 -6.20 3.90 -22.10
C TYR A 217 -5.32 4.94 -21.37
N PRO A 218 -4.01 4.97 -21.60
CA PRO A 218 -3.12 5.97 -21.00
C PRO A 218 -3.60 7.39 -21.33
N HIS A 219 -3.71 8.28 -20.34
CA HIS A 219 -4.09 9.68 -20.59
C HIS A 219 -3.03 10.43 -21.42
N GLU A 220 -1.76 10.05 -21.24
CA GLU A 220 -0.62 10.65 -21.93
C GLU A 220 0.41 9.58 -22.31
N GLU A 221 1.19 9.84 -23.35
CA GLU A 221 2.19 8.91 -23.87
C GLU A 221 3.26 8.54 -22.83
N HIS A 222 3.62 9.47 -21.95
CA HIS A 222 4.64 9.22 -20.93
C HIS A 222 4.19 8.22 -19.85
N PHE A 223 2.89 8.07 -19.60
CA PHE A 223 2.35 7.07 -18.68
C PHE A 223 2.44 5.65 -19.23
N ARG A 224 2.59 5.49 -20.56
CA ARG A 224 2.82 4.18 -21.20
C ARG A 224 4.04 3.48 -20.65
N ILE A 225 5.10 4.21 -20.28
CA ILE A 225 6.33 3.60 -19.74
C ILE A 225 6.00 2.77 -18.47
N ALA A 226 5.13 3.30 -17.62
CA ALA A 226 4.73 2.61 -16.39
C ALA A 226 3.72 1.49 -16.68
N LEU A 227 2.71 1.79 -17.51
CA LEU A 227 1.63 0.87 -17.82
C LEU A 227 2.10 -0.32 -18.66
N ASP A 228 2.98 -0.13 -19.64
CA ASP A 228 3.52 -1.20 -20.50
C ASP A 228 4.41 -2.18 -19.74
N ASN A 229 4.94 -1.76 -18.58
CA ASN A 229 5.77 -2.59 -17.73
C ASN A 229 5.03 -3.89 -17.38
N TYR A 230 5.71 -5.02 -17.57
CA TYR A 230 5.11 -6.34 -17.33
C TYR A 230 4.59 -6.47 -15.88
N GLY A 231 5.34 -6.00 -14.89
CA GLY A 231 4.93 -6.05 -13.49
C GLY A 231 3.66 -5.21 -13.22
N GLN A 232 3.49 -4.06 -13.88
CA GLN A 232 2.29 -3.23 -13.70
C GLN A 232 1.05 -3.92 -14.26
N ARG A 233 1.17 -4.50 -15.46
CA ARG A 233 0.09 -5.28 -16.09
C ARG A 233 -0.27 -6.52 -15.28
N GLN A 234 0.75 -7.17 -14.73
CA GLN A 234 0.61 -8.31 -13.85
C GLN A 234 -0.09 -7.93 -12.53
N ALA A 235 0.26 -6.80 -11.91
CA ALA A 235 -0.42 -6.30 -10.72
C ALA A 235 -1.90 -5.97 -10.99
N ALA A 236 -2.21 -5.38 -12.15
CA ALA A 236 -3.60 -5.12 -12.55
C ALA A 236 -4.39 -6.41 -12.76
N LEU A 237 -3.77 -7.41 -13.39
CA LEU A 237 -4.36 -8.74 -13.55
C LEU A 237 -4.58 -9.40 -12.18
N PHE A 238 -3.60 -9.35 -11.29
CA PHE A 238 -3.74 -9.86 -9.93
C PHE A 238 -4.94 -9.24 -9.21
N GLU A 239 -5.05 -7.92 -9.17
CA GLU A 239 -6.18 -7.25 -8.50
C GLU A 239 -7.52 -7.61 -9.13
N ALA A 240 -7.60 -7.74 -10.46
CA ALA A 240 -8.80 -8.22 -11.13
C ALA A 240 -9.16 -9.66 -10.72
N THR A 241 -8.19 -10.59 -10.77
CA THR A 241 -8.40 -11.99 -10.40
C THR A 241 -8.78 -12.17 -8.93
N ARG A 242 -8.20 -11.35 -8.03
CA ARG A 242 -8.52 -11.36 -6.60
C ARG A 242 -9.91 -10.80 -6.31
N ALA A 243 -10.32 -9.74 -7.00
CA ALA A 243 -11.61 -9.10 -6.77
C ALA A 243 -12.81 -9.94 -7.23
N LEU A 244 -12.66 -10.67 -8.34
CA LEU A 244 -13.77 -11.40 -8.98
C LEU A 244 -13.64 -12.93 -8.87
N GLY A 245 -12.50 -13.43 -8.41
CA GLY A 245 -12.10 -14.83 -8.54
C GLY A 245 -11.82 -15.21 -10.00
N VAL A 246 -11.17 -16.34 -10.21
CA VAL A 246 -10.89 -16.87 -11.55
C VAL A 246 -11.47 -18.26 -11.68
N LYS A 247 -12.32 -18.45 -12.69
CA LYS A 247 -12.88 -19.76 -13.01
C LYS A 247 -11.85 -20.63 -13.73
N ARG A 248 -11.12 -20.07 -14.69
CA ARG A 248 -10.11 -20.83 -15.46
C ARG A 248 -9.04 -19.97 -16.12
N TYR A 249 -9.44 -19.09 -17.02
CA TYR A 249 -8.51 -18.37 -17.90
C TYR A 249 -8.40 -16.90 -17.54
N HIS A 250 -7.20 -16.34 -17.71
CA HIS A 250 -6.91 -14.94 -17.49
C HIS A 250 -5.70 -14.53 -18.35
N PHE A 251 -5.76 -13.36 -18.96
CA PHE A 251 -4.72 -12.86 -19.85
C PHE A 251 -4.54 -11.36 -19.68
N THR A 252 -3.32 -10.90 -19.97
CA THR A 252 -3.03 -9.49 -20.19
C THR A 252 -2.23 -9.31 -21.47
N ARG A 253 -2.54 -8.27 -22.22
CA ARG A 253 -1.85 -7.94 -23.47
C ARG A 253 -1.63 -6.44 -23.57
N LYS A 254 -0.49 -6.04 -24.14
CA LYS A 254 -0.25 -4.67 -24.56
C LYS A 254 -0.42 -4.55 -26.06
N GLU A 255 -1.00 -3.45 -26.51
CA GLU A 255 -1.01 -3.02 -27.88
C GLU A 255 0.17 -2.07 -28.14
N TYR A 256 0.88 -2.27 -29.25
CA TYR A 256 2.10 -1.53 -29.55
C TYR A 256 1.84 -0.13 -30.11
N GLU A 257 0.75 0.07 -30.85
CA GLU A 257 0.47 1.34 -31.53
C GLU A 257 0.02 2.42 -30.55
N LYS A 258 -1.16 2.25 -29.93
CA LYS A 258 -1.76 3.26 -29.05
C LYS A 258 -1.37 3.09 -27.58
N GLY A 259 -0.62 2.05 -27.22
CA GLY A 259 -0.24 1.76 -25.84
C GLY A 259 -1.40 1.31 -24.96
N ARG A 260 -2.47 0.79 -25.57
CA ARG A 260 -3.62 0.23 -24.85
C ARG A 260 -3.25 -1.08 -24.19
N ILE A 261 -3.82 -1.34 -23.01
CA ILE A 261 -3.57 -2.58 -22.30
C ILE A 261 -4.87 -3.28 -22.05
N VAL A 262 -4.93 -4.54 -22.44
CA VAL A 262 -6.05 -5.44 -22.18
C VAL A 262 -5.78 -6.22 -20.90
N VAL A 263 -6.78 -6.26 -20.02
CA VAL A 263 -6.89 -7.22 -18.92
C VAL A 263 -8.18 -7.98 -19.13
N THR A 264 -8.10 -9.30 -19.27
CA THR A 264 -9.28 -10.15 -19.50
C THR A 264 -9.20 -11.43 -18.69
N LEU A 265 -10.35 -11.93 -18.25
CA LEU A 265 -10.46 -13.16 -17.49
C LEU A 265 -11.84 -13.78 -17.66
N VAL A 266 -11.96 -15.05 -17.27
CA VAL A 266 -13.22 -15.71 -17.00
C VAL A 266 -13.40 -15.73 -15.48
N PRO A 267 -14.18 -14.79 -14.90
CA PRO A 267 -14.31 -14.68 -13.46
C PRO A 267 -15.36 -15.63 -12.89
N ILE A 268 -15.36 -15.78 -11.56
CA ILE A 268 -16.43 -16.47 -10.83
C ILE A 268 -17.60 -15.49 -10.62
N ILE A 269 -17.29 -14.27 -10.19
CA ILE A 269 -18.26 -13.18 -10.01
C ILE A 269 -18.30 -12.35 -11.30
N LYS A 270 -19.46 -12.26 -11.96
CA LYS A 270 -19.62 -11.51 -13.22
C LYS A 270 -20.09 -10.09 -12.95
N ASP A 271 -19.17 -9.20 -12.62
CA ASP A 271 -19.46 -7.81 -12.25
C ASP A 271 -18.47 -6.85 -12.92
N LYS A 272 -18.95 -6.10 -13.92
CA LYS A 272 -18.11 -5.24 -14.78
C LYS A 272 -17.57 -4.04 -14.04
N ASP A 273 -18.41 -3.43 -13.20
CA ASP A 273 -18.05 -2.27 -12.41
C ASP A 273 -16.97 -2.64 -11.40
N LYS A 274 -17.07 -3.82 -10.76
CA LYS A 274 -16.01 -4.33 -9.89
C LYS A 274 -14.68 -4.57 -10.62
N LEU A 275 -14.72 -5.07 -11.86
CA LEU A 275 -13.51 -5.26 -12.66
C LEU A 275 -12.82 -3.94 -12.99
N ILE A 276 -13.60 -2.96 -13.46
CA ILE A 276 -13.10 -1.61 -13.75
C ILE A 276 -12.54 -0.98 -12.47
N GLU A 277 -13.27 -1.05 -11.35
CA GLU A 277 -12.84 -0.51 -10.07
C GLU A 277 -11.54 -1.16 -9.57
N ALA A 278 -11.43 -2.50 -9.65
CA ALA A 278 -10.23 -3.22 -9.23
C ALA A 278 -8.99 -2.81 -10.03
N VAL A 279 -9.13 -2.69 -11.36
CA VAL A 279 -8.03 -2.25 -12.22
C VAL A 279 -7.71 -0.77 -11.98
N LYS A 280 -8.72 0.12 -11.86
CA LYS A 280 -8.50 1.54 -11.53
C LYS A 280 -7.76 1.74 -10.21
N LYS A 281 -8.10 0.96 -9.17
CA LYS A 281 -7.49 1.06 -7.82
C LYS A 281 -6.12 0.38 -7.71
N THR A 282 -5.65 -0.30 -8.75
CA THR A 282 -4.32 -0.92 -8.73
C THR A 282 -3.25 0.16 -8.57
N PRO A 283 -2.33 0.05 -7.59
CA PRO A 283 -1.30 1.05 -7.37
C PRO A 283 -0.25 1.03 -8.49
N LEU A 284 0.32 2.19 -8.79
CA LEU A 284 1.47 2.29 -9.70
C LEU A 284 2.75 1.86 -8.98
N LEU A 285 3.43 0.88 -9.58
CA LEU A 285 4.65 0.31 -9.04
C LEU A 285 5.78 1.34 -8.99
N GLU A 286 6.45 1.45 -7.85
CA GLU A 286 7.56 2.42 -7.68
C GLU A 286 8.72 2.18 -8.65
N SER A 287 9.01 0.91 -8.97
CA SER A 287 10.04 0.53 -9.94
C SER A 287 9.77 1.05 -11.36
N THR A 288 8.52 1.42 -11.64
CA THR A 288 8.06 1.96 -12.92
C THR A 288 7.99 3.48 -12.94
N LYS A 289 8.14 4.16 -11.78
CA LYS A 289 8.18 5.63 -11.64
C LYS A 289 9.49 6.28 -12.10
N LYS A 290 10.16 5.73 -13.13
CA LYS A 290 11.46 6.21 -13.62
C LYS A 290 11.40 7.53 -14.39
N SER A 291 10.22 8.08 -14.65
CA SER A 291 10.07 9.39 -15.29
C SER A 291 9.97 10.50 -14.24
N HIS A 292 10.91 11.44 -14.25
CA HIS A 292 10.93 12.65 -13.41
C HIS A 292 9.63 13.47 -13.48
N THR A 293 8.81 13.27 -14.52
CA THR A 293 7.55 14.01 -14.73
C THR A 293 6.36 13.38 -14.00
N VAL A 294 6.38 12.06 -13.71
CA VAL A 294 5.35 11.41 -12.86
C VAL A 294 5.40 11.94 -11.42
N MET A 295 6.56 12.47 -11.01
CA MET A 295 6.74 13.20 -9.75
C MET A 295 6.29 14.67 -9.80
N LYS A 296 6.08 15.26 -11.00
CA LYS A 296 5.65 16.66 -11.17
C LYS A 296 4.14 16.86 -11.13
N THR A 297 3.35 15.85 -11.48
CA THR A 297 1.89 15.88 -11.25
C THR A 297 1.62 15.58 -9.78
N ASN A 298 0.81 16.42 -9.12
CA ASN A 298 0.43 16.38 -7.70
C ASN A 298 0.76 15.04 -7.02
N LEU A 299 1.69 15.09 -6.06
CA LEU A 299 2.29 13.97 -5.31
C LEU A 299 1.29 13.10 -4.52
N VAL A 300 0.00 13.29 -4.76
CA VAL A 300 -1.06 12.90 -3.87
C VAL A 300 -2.20 12.34 -4.70
N GLY A 301 -2.43 11.03 -4.58
CA GLY A 301 -3.55 10.35 -5.22
C GLY A 301 -4.87 11.07 -4.91
N LYS A 302 -5.79 11.12 -5.88
CA LYS A 302 -7.14 11.70 -5.66
C LYS A 302 -7.86 10.92 -4.55
N GLU A 303 -8.71 11.59 -3.77
CA GLU A 303 -9.45 10.94 -2.67
C GLU A 303 -10.24 9.73 -3.16
#